data_AF-A0A836RGT6-F1
#
_entry.id   AF-A0A836RGT6-F1
#
_cell.length_a   1.000
_cell.length_b   1.000
_cell.length_c   1.000
_cell.angle_alpha   90.00
_cell.angle_beta   90.00
_cell.angle_gamma   90.00
#
_symmetry.space_group_name_H-M   'P 1'
#
loop_
_entity.id
_entity.type
_entity.pdbx_description
1 polymer ?
#
loop_
_entity_poly.entity_id
_entity_poly.type
_entity_poly.pdbx_seq_one_letter_code
_entity_poly.pdbx_strand_id
1 'polypeptide(L)' 'MEYTQLAQAIIIGFGILGPALALGMIFSKALEGISRNPEAMGKYIWLVFVGAGMVELFGLAAIGFFFMV' A
#
# COMPACT_ATOMS: atom_id res chain seq x y z
N MET A 1 6.21 3.29 28.77
CA MET A 1 5.75 4.69 28.70
C MET A 1 6.78 5.60 28.05
N GLU A 2 8.04 5.64 28.50
CA GLU A 2 9.03 6.61 27.97
C GLU A 2 9.34 6.45 26.46
N TYR A 3 9.43 5.22 25.94
CA TYR A 3 9.74 4.96 24.53
C TYR A 3 8.54 4.57 23.66
N THR A 4 7.35 4.41 24.24
CA THR A 4 6.17 3.89 23.55
C THR A 4 5.78 4.77 22.36
N GLN A 5 5.75 6.09 22.56
CA GLN A 5 5.39 7.06 21.52
C GLN A 5 6.41 7.12 20.38
N LEU A 6 7.71 7.01 20.72
CA LEU A 6 8.77 6.98 19.73
C LEU A 6 8.72 5.70 18.89
N ALA A 7 8.51 4.54 19.53
CA ALA A 7 8.38 3.27 18.84
C ALA A 7 7.16 3.25 17.90
N GLN A 8 6.01 3.75 18.37
CA GLN A 8 4.80 3.93 17.57
C GLN A 8 5.03 4.82 16.34
N ALA A 9 5.71 5.96 16.52
CA ALA A 9 6.03 6.88 15.42
C ALA A 9 6.96 6.24 14.38
N ILE A 10 7.96 5.45 14.81
CA ILE A 10 8.86 4.72 13.91
C ILE A 10 8.10 3.63 13.14
N ILE A 11 7.26 2.85 13.81
CA ILE A 11 6.47 1.77 13.19
C ILE A 11 5.59 2.33 12.08
N ILE A 12 4.84 3.39 12.35
CA ILE A 12 3.96 4.02 11.35
C ILE A 12 4.79 4.71 10.26
N GLY A 13 5.78 5.49 10.66
CA GLY A 13 6.61 6.29 9.75
C GLY A 13 7.34 5.44 8.72
N PHE A 14 7.91 4.30 9.11
CA PHE A 14 8.62 3.41 8.20
C PHE A 14 7.73 2.31 7.61
N GLY A 15 6.78 1.78 8.38
CA GLY A 15 5.93 0.66 7.97
C GLY A 15 5.00 1.00 6.81
N ILE A 16 4.67 2.28 6.61
CA ILE A 16 3.79 2.74 5.52
C ILE A 16 4.59 3.09 4.24
N LEU A 17 5.91 3.34 4.32
CA LEU A 17 6.70 3.79 3.16
C LEU A 17 6.68 2.78 2.00
N GLY A 18 6.91 1.50 2.31
CA GLY A 18 6.89 0.43 1.31
C GLY A 18 5.52 0.34 0.60
N PRO A 19 4.42 0.19 1.35
CA PRO A 19 3.07 0.19 0.80
C PRO A 19 2.74 1.43 -0.03
N ALA A 20 3.06 2.63 0.47
CA ALA A 20 2.78 3.88 -0.24
C ALA A 20 3.49 3.96 -1.60
N LEU A 21 4.77 3.58 -1.66
CA LEU A 21 5.54 3.55 -2.90
C LEU A 21 5.00 2.48 -3.87
N ALA A 22 4.74 1.27 -3.37
CA ALA A 22 4.23 0.18 -4.18
C ALA A 22 2.83 0.48 -4.76
N LEU A 23 1.92 1.05 -3.97
CA LEU A 23 0.62 1.50 -4.46
C LEU A 23 0.75 2.58 -5.52
N GLY A 24 1.59 3.59 -5.29
CA GLY A 24 1.87 4.64 -6.28
C GLY A 24 2.32 4.05 -7.62
N MET A 25 3.22 3.06 -7.58
CA MET A 25 3.69 2.37 -8.78
C MET A 25 2.61 1.51 -9.45
N ILE A 26 1.85 0.73 -8.68
CA ILE A 26 0.77 -0.14 -9.19
C ILE A 26 -0.27 0.71 -9.94
N PHE A 27 -0.76 1.78 -9.31
CA PHE A 27 -1.79 2.62 -9.93
C PHE A 27 -1.23 3.45 -11.08
N SER A 28 -0.01 3.97 -10.98
CA SER A 28 0.64 4.66 -12.10
C SER A 28 0.74 3.77 -13.34
N LYS A 29 1.22 2.53 -13.18
CA LYS A 29 1.35 1.58 -14.29
C LYS A 29 0.01 1.09 -14.81
N ALA A 30 -0.98 0.92 -13.94
CA ALA A 30 -2.34 0.60 -14.35
C ALA A 30 -2.92 1.71 -15.24
N LEU A 31 -2.77 2.97 -14.84
CA LEU A 31 -3.26 4.12 -15.61
C LEU A 31 -2.52 4.29 -16.94
N GLU A 32 -1.19 4.12 -16.97
CA GLU A 32 -0.42 4.07 -18.21
C GLU A 32 -0.92 2.95 -19.15
N GLY A 33 -1.23 1.77 -18.62
CA GLY A 33 -1.78 0.66 -19.41
C GLY A 33 -3.19 0.93 -19.95
N ILE A 34 -4.08 1.42 -19.09
CA ILE A 34 -5.48 1.73 -19.44
C ILE A 34 -5.55 2.87 -20.46
N SER A 35 -4.73 3.91 -20.31
CA SER A 35 -4.69 5.02 -21.28
C SER A 35 -4.25 4.58 -22.67
N ARG A 36 -3.37 3.57 -22.78
CA ARG A 36 -2.93 2.99 -24.06
C ARG A 36 -3.93 1.98 -24.64
N ASN A 37 -4.71 1.33 -23.79
CA ASN A 37 -5.76 0.39 -24.20
C ASN A 37 -6.98 0.47 -23.25
N PRO A 38 -7.94 1.37 -23.53
CA PRO A 38 -9.10 1.59 -22.67
C PRO A 38 -10.01 0.36 -22.50
N GLU A 39 -10.11 -0.48 -23.54
CA GLU A 39 -10.94 -1.70 -23.53
C GLU A 39 -10.42 -2.75 -22.54
N ALA A 40 -9.15 -2.67 -22.17
CA ALA A 40 -8.50 -3.58 -21.25
C ALA A 40 -8.91 -3.34 -19.78
N MET A 41 -9.49 -2.17 -19.46
CA MET A 41 -9.81 -1.77 -18.08
C MET A 41 -10.63 -2.82 -17.33
N GLY A 42 -11.73 -3.29 -17.94
CA GLY A 42 -12.62 -4.26 -17.29
C GLY A 42 -11.97 -5.61 -16.97
N LYS A 43 -10.91 -5.99 -17.71
CA LYS A 43 -10.19 -7.25 -17.48
C LYS A 43 -9.12 -7.12 -16.38
N TYR A 44 -8.42 -5.99 -16.33
CA TYR A 44 -7.24 -5.85 -15.48
C TYR A 44 -7.48 -5.06 -14.20
N ILE A 45 -8.57 -4.29 -14.08
CA ILE A 45 -8.84 -3.49 -12.89
C ILE A 45 -8.93 -4.35 -11.62
N TRP A 46 -9.48 -5.57 -11.73
CA TRP A 46 -9.57 -6.49 -10.59
C TRP A 46 -8.19 -6.97 -10.13
N LEU A 47 -7.29 -7.30 -11.07
CA LEU A 47 -5.90 -7.67 -10.77
C LEU A 47 -5.13 -6.52 -10.11
N VAL A 48 -5.35 -5.28 -10.55
CA VAL A 48 -4.76 -4.08 -9.94
C VAL A 48 -5.19 -3.96 -8.48
N PHE A 49 -6.49 -4.13 -8.18
CA PHE A 49 -6.99 -4.08 -6.81
C PHE A 49 -6.51 -5.24 -5.95
N VAL A 50 -6.33 -6.45 -6.50
CA VAL A 50 -5.70 -7.55 -5.76
C VAL A 50 -4.27 -7.23 -5.41
N GLY A 51 -3.48 -6.77 -6.40
CA GLY A 51 -2.10 -6.39 -6.17
C GLY A 51 -1.99 -5.29 -5.11
N ALA A 52 -2.84 -4.27 -5.20
CA ALA A 52 -2.93 -3.21 -4.21
C ALA A 52 -3.31 -3.75 -2.82
N GLY A 53 -4.30 -4.64 -2.75
CA GLY A 53 -4.71 -5.28 -1.49
C GLY A 53 -3.61 -6.13 -0.86
N MET A 54 -2.83 -6.86 -1.66
CA MET A 54 -1.69 -7.64 -1.19
C MET A 54 -0.59 -6.74 -0.62
N VAL A 55 -0.35 -5.58 -1.23
CA VAL A 55 0.59 -4.57 -0.72
C VAL A 55 0.11 -3.97 0.59
N GLU A 56 -1.18 -3.67 0.70
CA GLU A 56 -1.79 -3.12 1.92
C GLU A 56 -1.74 -4.09 3.10
N LEU A 57 -1.56 -5.39 2.92
CA LEU A 57 -1.34 -6.31 4.05
C LEU A 57 -0.14 -5.89 4.91
N PHE A 58 0.90 -5.31 4.29
CA PHE A 58 2.06 -4.81 5.02
C PHE A 58 1.78 -3.46 5.72
N GLY A 59 1.01 -2.58 5.08
CA GLY A 59 0.59 -1.31 5.69
C GLY A 59 -0.33 -1.52 6.88
N LEU A 60 -1.32 -2.40 6.73
CA LEU A 60 -2.21 -2.82 7.81
C LEU A 60 -1.47 -3.55 8.93
N ALA A 61 -0.47 -4.37 8.61
CA ALA A 61 0.39 -4.97 9.63
C ALA A 61 1.14 -3.91 10.45
N ALA A 62 1.68 -2.87 9.82
CA ALA A 62 2.33 -1.76 10.53
C ALA A 62 1.36 -1.03 11.47
N ILE A 63 0.12 -0.77 11.01
CA ILE A 63 -0.94 -0.21 11.86
C ILE A 63 -1.31 -1.16 13.00
N GLY A 64 -1.37 -2.47 12.74
CA GLY A 64 -1.60 -3.48 13.78
C GLY A 64 -0.51 -3.45 14.86
N PHE A 65 0.76 -3.41 14.47
CA PHE A 65 1.87 -3.34 15.40
C PHE A 65 1.91 -2.04 16.19
N PHE A 66 1.44 -0.92 15.62
CA PHE A 66 1.30 0.34 16.36
C PHE A 66 0.39 0.19 17.59
N PHE A 67 -0.69 -0.58 17.50
CA PHE A 67 -1.60 -0.81 18.65
C PHE A 67 -1.05 -1.84 19.66
N MET A 68 -0.02 -2.61 19.28
CA MET A 68 0.58 -3.63 20.15
C MET A 68 1.72 -3.07 21.03
N VAL A 69 2.22 -1.87 20.73
CA VAL A 69 3.35 -1.21 21.41
C VAL A 69 2.85 -0.04 22.25
#